data_AF-A0A5N5JJS2-F1
#
_entry.id   AF-A0A5N5JJS2-F1
#
_cell.length_a   1.000
_cell.length_b   1.000
_cell.length_c   1.000
_cell.angle_alpha   90.00
_cell.angle_beta   90.00
_cell.angle_gamma   90.00
#
_symmetry.space_group_name_H-M   'P 1'
#
loop_
_entity.id
_entity.type
_entity.pdbx_description
1 polymer ?
#
loop_
_entity_poly.entity_id
_entity_poly.type
_entity_poly.pdbx_seq_one_letter_code
_entity_poly.pdbx_strand_id
1 'polypeptide(L)'
;MADNPAPIASVVVDMFCTAFIDVARELGVPSHVFFTSGAAFLAMVLYLSDREDRGEPKFRPTDPDYTIPCFSDPVPYRVLPLLHSDVDYEAFANHGRKFKDSNGIIVNTFSEAESHAVSALLARNDIPPIFNVGPLIDHKGKSVSGSDAVKRRWGGGDSEMQRWRSEKQGQGSGLGLGYRVADFGCLTGQWLGNKV
;
A
#
# COMPACT_ATOMS: atom_id res chain seq x y z
N MET A 1 11.12 -4.28 -41.83
CA MET A 1 11.02 -3.18 -40.87
C MET A 1 11.14 -3.81 -39.50
N ALA A 2 12.18 -3.47 -38.72
CA ALA A 2 12.33 -4.03 -37.39
C ALA A 2 11.21 -3.48 -36.50
N ASP A 3 10.44 -4.38 -35.87
CA ASP A 3 9.56 -4.05 -34.75
C ASP A 3 10.44 -3.39 -33.68
N ASN A 4 10.36 -2.07 -33.54
CA ASN A 4 10.95 -1.40 -32.39
C ASN A 4 9.88 -1.43 -31.29
N PRO A 5 10.02 -2.27 -30.25
CA PRO A 5 9.03 -2.33 -29.19
C PRO A 5 8.86 -0.95 -28.56
N ALA A 6 7.61 -0.58 -28.25
CA ALA A 6 7.33 0.70 -27.61
C ALA A 6 8.13 0.84 -26.31
N PRO A 7 8.78 1.99 -26.05
CA PRO A 7 9.59 2.19 -24.85
C PRO A 7 8.71 2.12 -23.59
N ILE A 8 9.22 1.45 -22.55
CA ILE A 8 8.55 1.34 -21.25
C ILE A 8 8.64 2.70 -20.55
N ALA A 9 7.48 3.30 -20.25
CA ALA A 9 7.43 4.62 -19.60
C ALA A 9 7.81 4.56 -18.10
N SER A 10 7.35 3.53 -17.38
CA SER A 10 7.68 3.26 -15.99
C SER A 10 7.23 1.86 -15.59
N VAL A 11 7.87 1.28 -14.58
CA VAL A 11 7.32 0.16 -13.81
C VAL A 11 6.57 0.68 -12.59
N VAL A 12 5.49 0.01 -12.20
CA VAL A 12 4.78 0.25 -10.95
C VAL A 12 4.93 -0.99 -10.10
N VAL A 13 5.48 -0.84 -8.89
CA VAL A 13 5.81 -1.94 -7.99
C VAL A 13 5.00 -1.83 -6.71
N ASP A 14 4.56 -2.97 -6.17
CA ASP A 14 3.90 -2.99 -4.86
C ASP A 14 4.89 -2.57 -3.74
N MET A 15 4.35 -2.07 -2.62
CA MET A 15 5.14 -1.61 -1.47
C MET A 15 6.06 -2.69 -0.87
N PHE A 16 5.79 -3.98 -1.05
CA PHE A 16 6.69 -5.06 -0.61
C PHE A 16 7.69 -5.49 -1.69
N CYS A 17 7.51 -5.06 -2.93
CA CYS A 17 8.31 -5.47 -4.09
C CYS A 17 9.47 -4.51 -4.39
N THR A 18 10.07 -3.92 -3.35
CA THR A 18 11.10 -2.87 -3.52
C THR A 18 12.39 -3.34 -4.18
N ALA A 19 12.65 -4.66 -4.23
CA ALA A 19 13.78 -5.21 -4.99
C ALA A 19 13.72 -4.86 -6.49
N PHE A 20 12.51 -4.69 -7.04
CA PHE A 20 12.33 -4.31 -8.45
C PHE A 20 12.69 -2.84 -8.73
N ILE A 21 12.82 -2.00 -7.70
CA ILE A 21 13.29 -0.61 -7.85
C ILE A 21 14.76 -0.62 -8.31
N ASP A 22 15.59 -1.46 -7.70
CA ASP A 22 17.00 -1.58 -8.08
C ASP A 22 17.14 -2.13 -9.51
N VAL A 23 16.35 -3.16 -9.85
CA VAL A 23 16.33 -3.74 -11.20
C VAL A 23 15.87 -2.71 -12.24
N ALA A 24 14.82 -1.93 -11.95
CA ALA A 24 14.35 -0.88 -12.86
C ALA A 24 15.42 0.20 -13.09
N ARG A 25 16.12 0.60 -12.02
CA ARG A 25 17.24 1.53 -12.09
C ARG A 25 18.38 1.00 -12.95
N GLU A 26 18.75 -0.28 -12.82
CA GLU A 26 19.77 -0.93 -13.65
C GLU A 26 19.38 -0.97 -15.13
N LEU A 27 18.09 -1.13 -15.43
CA LEU A 27 17.54 -1.13 -16.78
C LEU A 27 17.29 0.28 -17.34
N GLY A 28 17.54 1.35 -16.56
CA GLY A 28 17.28 2.73 -16.95
C GLY A 28 15.80 3.08 -17.09
N VAL A 29 14.91 2.31 -16.45
CA VAL A 29 13.46 2.50 -16.51
C VAL A 29 12.99 3.16 -15.21
N PRO A 30 12.16 4.22 -15.26
CA PRO A 30 11.58 4.81 -14.06
C PRO A 30 10.75 3.80 -13.26
N SER A 31 10.73 3.93 -11.93
CA SER A 31 9.95 3.09 -11.03
C SER A 31 9.05 3.91 -10.11
N HIS A 32 7.80 3.50 -9.96
CA HIS A 32 6.86 4.08 -9.02
C HIS A 32 6.39 3.03 -8.02
N VAL A 33 6.30 3.40 -6.75
CA VAL A 33 5.76 2.52 -5.70
C VAL A 33 4.26 2.72 -5.63
N PHE A 34 3.49 1.64 -5.72
CA PHE A 34 2.07 1.64 -5.39
C PHE A 34 1.89 1.23 -3.93
N PHE A 35 1.55 2.21 -3.10
CA PHE A 35 1.29 2.05 -1.69
C PHE A 35 -0.19 1.78 -1.48
N THR A 36 -0.50 0.51 -1.18
CA THR A 36 -1.87 -0.01 -1.07
C THR A 36 -2.56 0.37 0.25
N SER A 37 -1.81 0.93 1.20
CA SER A 37 -2.29 1.38 2.50
C SER A 37 -2.40 2.92 2.57
N GLY A 38 -2.82 3.45 3.72
CA GLY A 38 -3.03 4.88 3.96
C GLY A 38 -1.73 5.70 4.07
N ALA A 39 -1.88 7.02 4.01
CA ALA A 39 -0.79 7.98 4.17
C ALA A 39 -0.12 7.89 5.54
N ALA A 40 -0.89 7.65 6.61
CA ALA A 40 -0.32 7.51 7.96
C ALA A 40 0.67 6.35 8.03
N PHE A 41 0.35 5.23 7.37
CA PHE A 41 1.23 4.08 7.33
C PHE A 41 2.48 4.32 6.47
N LEU A 42 2.35 4.97 5.30
CA LEU A 42 3.50 5.35 4.48
C LEU A 42 4.47 6.24 5.27
N ALA A 43 3.94 7.27 5.91
CA ALA A 43 4.72 8.22 6.70
C ALA A 43 5.40 7.54 7.89
N MET A 44 4.73 6.56 8.51
CA MET A 44 5.32 5.72 9.55
C MET A 44 6.50 4.91 9.01
N VAL A 45 6.36 4.22 7.88
CA VAL A 45 7.44 3.42 7.28
C VAL A 45 8.67 4.30 6.96
N LEU A 46 8.46 5.50 6.43
CA LEU A 46 9.53 6.47 6.18
C LEU A 46 10.19 6.95 7.49
N TYR A 47 9.40 7.19 8.54
CA TYR A 47 9.91 7.56 9.86
C TYR A 47 10.79 6.46 10.48
N LEU A 48 10.43 5.19 10.32
CA LEU A 48 11.25 4.06 10.80
C LEU A 48 12.58 3.95 10.05
N SER A 49 12.56 4.13 8.72
CA SER A 49 13.78 4.23 7.91
C SER A 49 14.70 5.33 8.44
N ASP A 50 14.15 6.52 8.69
CA ASP A 50 14.92 7.66 9.17
C ASP A 50 15.54 7.41 10.56
N ARG A 51 14.80 6.76 11.47
CA ARG A 51 15.30 6.39 12.80
C ARG A 51 16.42 5.38 12.71
N GLU A 52 16.25 4.35 11.87
CA GLU A 52 17.26 3.33 11.66
C GLU A 52 18.54 3.94 11.06
N ASP A 53 18.42 4.85 10.09
CA ASP A 53 19.56 5.57 9.51
C ASP A 53 20.30 6.46 10.53
N ARG A 54 19.58 6.98 11.53
CA ARG A 54 20.16 7.74 12.64
C ARG A 54 20.72 6.86 13.76
N GLY A 55 20.55 5.53 13.69
CA GLY A 55 20.97 4.61 14.75
C GLY A 55 20.19 4.81 16.06
N GLU A 56 18.94 5.26 15.97
CA GLU A 56 18.09 5.43 17.14
C GLU A 56 17.73 4.07 17.76
N PRO A 57 17.54 4.00 19.10
CA PRO A 57 17.11 2.76 19.73
C PRO A 57 15.72 2.33 19.20
N LYS A 58 15.57 1.00 19.05
CA LYS A 58 14.28 0.37 18.74
C LYS A 58 13.26 0.62 19.86
N PHE A 59 12.00 0.61 19.45
CA PHE A 59 10.84 0.82 20.32
C PHE A 59 10.73 -0.33 21.33
N ARG A 60 10.41 -0.02 22.59
CA ARG A 60 10.17 -1.01 23.64
C ARG A 60 8.73 -0.95 24.17
N PRO A 61 8.18 -2.08 24.66
CA PRO A 61 6.87 -2.10 25.29
C PRO A 61 6.75 -1.30 26.59
N THR A 62 7.89 -0.94 27.20
CA THR A 62 7.97 -0.22 28.47
C THR A 62 8.15 1.29 28.31
N ASP A 63 8.41 1.75 27.08
CA ASP A 63 8.56 3.16 26.77
C ASP A 63 7.18 3.87 26.83
N PRO A 64 7.16 5.19 27.10
CA PRO A 64 5.94 5.98 27.00
C PRO A 64 5.41 6.01 25.56
N ASP A 65 4.17 6.48 25.39
CA ASP A 65 3.55 6.63 24.08
C ASP A 65 4.43 7.50 23.15
N TYR A 66 4.56 7.05 21.90
CA TYR A 66 5.53 7.62 20.97
C TYR A 66 4.93 8.77 20.18
N THR A 67 5.65 9.88 20.14
CA THR A 67 5.36 10.98 19.21
C THR A 67 5.93 10.63 17.84
N ILE A 68 5.08 10.08 16.98
CA ILE A 68 5.42 9.76 15.59
C ILE A 68 4.84 10.88 14.71
N PRO A 69 5.63 11.56 13.86
CA PRO A 69 5.20 12.77 13.15
C PRO A 69 3.96 12.65 12.25
N CYS A 70 3.54 11.43 11.91
CA CYS A 70 2.38 11.17 11.06
C CYS A 70 1.08 10.88 11.82
N PHE A 71 1.12 10.88 13.14
CA PHE A 71 -0.05 10.72 14.00
C PHE A 71 -0.25 12.00 14.83
N SER A 72 -1.49 12.47 14.88
CA SER A 72 -1.84 13.69 15.63
C SER A 72 -1.64 13.53 17.14
N ASP A 73 -1.80 12.30 17.64
CA ASP A 73 -1.71 11.95 19.05
C ASP A 73 -0.54 10.97 19.28
N PRO A 74 0.06 10.96 20.49
CA PRO A 74 1.02 9.95 20.88
C PRO A 74 0.45 8.53 20.70
N VAL A 75 1.27 7.63 20.16
CA VAL A 75 0.83 6.28 19.79
C VAL A 75 1.41 5.26 20.76
N PRO A 76 0.56 4.49 21.48
CA PRO A 76 1.04 3.41 22.35
C PRO A 76 1.74 2.31 21.56
N TYR A 77 2.79 1.73 22.13
CA TYR A 77 3.50 0.58 21.53
C TYR A 77 2.55 -0.56 21.09
N ARG A 78 1.50 -0.79 21.88
CA ARG A 78 0.57 -1.92 21.71
C ARG A 78 -0.26 -1.85 20.43
N VAL A 79 -0.45 -0.66 19.86
CA VAL A 79 -1.27 -0.47 18.65
C VAL A 79 -0.44 -0.48 17.36
N LEU A 80 0.87 -0.72 17.46
CA LEU A 80 1.80 -0.77 16.34
C LEU A 80 2.48 -2.14 16.24
N PRO A 81 1.78 -3.17 15.72
CA PRO A 81 2.30 -4.55 15.67
C PRO A 81 3.64 -4.68 14.93
N LEU A 82 3.90 -3.83 13.95
CA LEU A 82 5.16 -3.84 13.19
C LEU A 82 6.39 -3.54 14.07
N LEU A 83 6.20 -2.94 15.25
CA LEU A 83 7.27 -2.67 16.21
C LEU A 83 7.56 -3.87 17.12
N HIS A 84 6.73 -4.92 17.09
CA HIS A 84 6.82 -6.04 18.02
C HIS A 84 7.88 -7.07 17.62
N SER A 85 8.40 -6.94 16.40
CA SER A 85 9.41 -7.82 15.82
C SER A 85 10.53 -6.96 15.24
N ASP A 86 11.75 -7.22 15.70
CA ASP A 86 12.95 -6.59 15.17
C ASP A 86 13.12 -6.83 13.66
N VAL A 87 12.71 -8.01 13.19
CA VAL A 87 12.77 -8.40 11.78
C VAL A 87 11.78 -7.59 10.94
N ASP A 88 10.55 -7.42 11.43
CA ASP A 88 9.53 -6.65 10.72
C ASP A 88 9.90 -5.17 10.70
N TYR A 89 10.37 -4.65 11.84
CA TYR A 89 10.88 -3.29 11.96
C TYR A 89 11.99 -3.01 10.92
N GLU A 90 13.01 -3.88 10.86
CA GLU A 90 14.14 -3.73 9.92
C GLU A 90 13.68 -3.89 8.47
N ALA A 91 12.74 -4.80 8.19
CA ALA A 91 12.16 -4.96 6.86
C ALA A 91 11.42 -3.69 6.40
N PHE A 92 10.58 -3.09 7.25
CA PHE A 92 9.90 -1.84 6.92
C PHE A 92 10.87 -0.66 6.81
N ALA A 93 11.88 -0.57 7.68
CA ALA A 93 12.93 0.44 7.56
C ALA A 93 13.66 0.33 6.21
N ASN A 94 13.99 -0.90 5.78
CA ASN A 94 14.59 -1.17 4.47
C ASN A 94 13.67 -0.80 3.30
N HIS A 95 12.37 -1.13 3.38
CA HIS A 95 11.40 -0.70 2.37
C HIS A 95 11.32 0.83 2.31
N GLY A 96 11.29 1.51 3.46
CA GLY A 96 11.30 2.97 3.55
C GLY A 96 12.49 3.61 2.84
N ARG A 97 13.70 3.06 3.00
CA ARG A 97 14.89 3.50 2.24
C ARG A 97 14.68 3.35 0.73
N LYS A 98 14.19 2.19 0.30
CA LYS A 98 13.96 1.91 -1.12
C LYS A 98 12.84 2.76 -1.72
N PHE A 99 11.84 3.16 -0.94
CA PHE A 99 10.83 4.11 -1.41
C PHE A 99 11.45 5.44 -1.79
N LYS A 100 12.47 5.91 -1.07
CA LYS A 100 13.20 7.14 -1.40
C LYS A 100 13.99 7.05 -2.70
N ASP A 101 14.41 5.84 -3.10
CA ASP A 101 15.11 5.58 -4.35
C ASP A 101 14.18 5.54 -5.58
N SER A 102 12.86 5.53 -5.38
CA SER A 102 11.87 5.50 -6.48
C SER A 102 11.69 6.87 -7.16
N ASN A 103 11.04 6.89 -8.32
CA ASN A 103 10.68 8.12 -9.04
C ASN A 103 9.37 8.75 -8.57
N GLY A 104 8.58 8.04 -7.77
CA GLY A 104 7.32 8.53 -7.24
C GLY A 104 6.58 7.47 -6.43
N ILE A 105 5.68 7.92 -5.56
CA ILE A 105 4.88 7.05 -4.70
C ILE A 105 3.41 7.34 -4.95
N ILE A 106 2.67 6.34 -5.40
CA ILE A 106 1.24 6.39 -5.64
C ILE A 106 0.54 5.82 -4.41
N VAL A 107 -0.32 6.58 -3.75
CA VAL A 107 -0.98 6.17 -2.50
C VAL A 107 -2.47 6.01 -2.74
N ASN A 108 -3.02 4.86 -2.33
CA ASN A 108 -4.45 4.60 -2.39
C ASN A 108 -5.21 5.27 -1.22
N THR A 109 -5.07 6.59 -1.09
CA THR A 109 -5.78 7.40 -0.10
C THR A 109 -6.33 8.69 -0.73
N PHE A 110 -7.23 9.36 -0.03
CA PHE A 110 -7.71 10.71 -0.37
C PHE A 110 -7.45 11.65 0.80
N SER A 111 -7.09 12.89 0.49
CA SER A 111 -6.48 13.82 1.45
C SER A 111 -7.40 14.18 2.63
N GLU A 112 -8.72 14.17 2.45
CA GLU A 112 -9.66 14.47 3.55
C GLU A 112 -9.70 13.39 4.65
N ALA A 113 -9.35 12.14 4.33
CA ALA A 113 -9.36 11.05 5.31
C ALA A 113 -8.19 11.11 6.30
N GLU A 114 -7.01 11.56 5.83
CA GLU A 114 -5.74 11.47 6.56
C GLU A 114 -4.96 12.79 6.48
N SER A 115 -5.66 13.91 6.64
CA SER A 115 -5.11 15.26 6.40
C SER A 115 -3.82 15.55 7.16
N HIS A 116 -3.69 15.09 8.42
CA HIS A 116 -2.47 15.25 9.21
C HIS A 116 -1.29 14.49 8.60
N ALA A 117 -1.47 13.21 8.27
CA ALA A 117 -0.43 12.38 7.68
C ALA A 117 -0.03 12.85 6.28
N VAL A 118 -1.01 13.24 5.46
CA VAL A 118 -0.76 13.81 4.12
C VAL A 118 0.03 15.11 4.24
N SER A 119 -0.31 15.99 5.19
CA SER A 119 0.43 17.24 5.42
C SER A 119 1.86 16.96 5.87
N ALA A 120 2.06 15.99 6.77
CA ALA A 120 3.39 15.58 7.22
C ALA A 120 4.25 15.03 6.07
N LEU A 121 3.65 14.26 5.16
CA LEU A 121 4.33 13.76 3.97
C LEU A 121 4.68 14.87 2.98
N LEU A 122 3.75 15.77 2.67
CA LEU A 122 3.97 16.87 1.73
C LEU A 122 5.00 17.90 2.23
N ALA A 123 5.21 17.99 3.55
CA ALA A 123 6.24 18.83 4.13
C ALA A 123 7.66 18.28 3.96
N ARG A 124 7.82 17.02 3.53
CA ARG A 124 9.12 16.38 3.31
C ARG A 124 9.69 16.73 1.94
N ASN A 125 10.98 17.02 1.92
CA ASN A 125 11.75 17.28 0.69
C ASN A 125 12.73 16.14 0.34
N ASP A 126 12.81 15.13 1.20
CA ASP A 126 13.74 14.01 1.09
C ASP A 126 13.06 12.74 0.51
N ILE A 127 11.84 12.88 0.01
CA ILE A 127 11.05 11.79 -0.56
C ILE A 127 10.61 12.11 -1.99
N PRO A 128 10.35 11.10 -2.84
CA PRO A 128 9.82 11.30 -4.18
C PRO A 128 8.42 11.93 -4.17
N PRO A 129 7.96 12.45 -5.32
CA PRO A 129 6.60 12.97 -5.47
C PRO A 129 5.54 11.95 -5.05
N ILE A 130 4.56 12.40 -4.27
CA ILE A 130 3.42 11.59 -3.82
C ILE A 130 2.18 11.88 -4.67
N PHE A 131 1.53 10.83 -5.14
CA PHE A 131 0.30 10.87 -5.92
C PHE A 131 -0.83 10.18 -5.17
N ASN A 132 -1.70 10.96 -4.53
CA ASN A 132 -2.90 10.44 -3.87
C ASN A 132 -3.96 10.16 -4.95
N VAL A 133 -4.29 8.89 -5.18
CA VAL A 133 -5.22 8.45 -6.25
C VAL A 133 -6.44 7.71 -5.71
N GLY A 134 -6.59 7.67 -4.38
CA GLY A 134 -7.63 6.90 -3.71
C GLY A 134 -8.99 7.61 -3.64
N PRO A 135 -10.04 6.86 -3.24
CA PRO A 135 -10.01 5.42 -2.99
C PRO A 135 -10.23 4.63 -4.30
N LEU A 136 -9.24 3.85 -4.70
CA LEU A 136 -9.33 2.87 -5.78
C LEU A 136 -10.05 1.64 -5.24
N ILE A 137 -11.36 1.57 -5.48
CA ILE A 137 -12.23 0.46 -5.09
C ILE A 137 -12.88 -0.10 -6.36
N ASP A 138 -12.87 -1.43 -6.53
CA ASP A 138 -13.66 -2.06 -7.59
C ASP A 138 -15.15 -1.94 -7.27
N HIS A 139 -15.80 -0.99 -7.93
CA HIS A 139 -17.24 -0.75 -7.80
C HIS A 139 -18.10 -1.79 -8.52
N LYS A 140 -17.51 -2.68 -9.35
CA LYS A 140 -18.26 -3.58 -10.23
C LYS A 140 -18.13 -5.06 -9.91
N GLY A 141 -17.26 -5.48 -8.99
CA GLY A 141 -17.20 -6.85 -8.47
C GLY A 141 -17.21 -7.91 -9.58
N LYS A 142 -16.66 -7.60 -10.75
CA LYS A 142 -16.59 -8.56 -11.84
C LYS A 142 -15.38 -9.43 -11.54
N SER A 143 -15.66 -10.62 -11.03
CA SER A 143 -14.66 -11.68 -10.94
C SER A 143 -13.88 -11.72 -12.26
N VAL A 144 -12.58 -11.52 -12.16
CA VAL A 144 -11.66 -11.84 -13.26
C VAL A 144 -12.00 -13.28 -13.62
N SER A 145 -12.47 -13.53 -14.84
CA SER A 145 -12.74 -14.89 -15.31
C SER A 145 -11.40 -15.59 -15.52
N GLY A 146 -10.75 -15.96 -14.42
CA GLY A 146 -9.70 -16.94 -14.40
C GLY A 146 -10.29 -18.24 -14.92
N SER A 147 -9.57 -18.86 -15.86
CA SER A 147 -9.90 -20.15 -16.48
C SER A 147 -10.51 -21.12 -15.47
N ASP A 148 -11.54 -21.87 -15.89
CA ASP A 148 -12.43 -22.73 -15.09
C ASP A 148 -11.75 -23.77 -14.15
N ALA A 149 -10.43 -23.85 -14.15
CA ALA A 149 -9.64 -24.66 -13.23
C ALA A 149 -9.58 -24.09 -11.79
N VAL A 150 -9.62 -22.76 -11.59
CA VAL A 150 -9.48 -22.15 -10.25
C VAL A 150 -10.80 -22.14 -9.46
N LYS A 151 -11.95 -22.01 -10.16
CA LYS A 151 -13.28 -21.97 -9.53
C LYS A 151 -13.60 -23.21 -8.71
N ARG A 152 -13.09 -24.39 -9.09
CA ARG A 152 -13.42 -25.66 -8.41
C ARG A 152 -12.77 -25.85 -7.05
N ARG A 153 -11.79 -25.03 -6.65
CA ARG A 153 -11.10 -25.21 -5.37
C ARG A 153 -11.63 -24.34 -4.22
N TRP A 154 -12.35 -23.23 -4.52
CA TRP A 154 -12.81 -22.28 -3.48
C TRP A 154 -14.24 -21.74 -3.68
N GLY A 155 -14.93 -22.07 -4.77
CA GLY A 155 -16.21 -21.44 -5.16
C GLY A 155 -17.48 -21.98 -4.49
N GLY A 156 -17.46 -22.27 -3.19
CA GLY A 156 -18.62 -22.83 -2.47
C GLY A 156 -19.46 -21.85 -1.64
N GLY A 157 -18.95 -20.66 -1.30
CA GLY A 157 -19.54 -19.80 -0.25
C GLY A 157 -20.26 -18.52 -0.71
N ASP A 158 -20.10 -18.11 -1.97
CA ASP A 158 -20.54 -16.77 -2.41
C ASP A 158 -22.05 -16.59 -2.45
N SER A 159 -22.80 -17.65 -2.80
CA SER A 159 -24.25 -17.63 -2.89
C SER A 159 -24.92 -17.58 -1.50
N GLU A 160 -24.34 -18.25 -0.51
CA GLU A 160 -24.83 -18.24 0.87
C GLU A 160 -24.60 -16.88 1.54
N MET A 161 -23.45 -16.25 1.29
CA MET A 161 -23.13 -14.92 1.83
C MET A 161 -23.97 -13.81 1.20
N GLN A 162 -24.31 -13.91 -0.09
CA GLN A 162 -25.23 -12.98 -0.73
C GLN A 162 -26.65 -13.11 -0.18
N ARG A 163 -27.13 -14.34 0.05
CA ARG A 163 -28.42 -14.59 0.70
C ARG A 163 -28.47 -14.02 2.12
N TRP A 164 -27.43 -14.26 2.93
CA TRP A 164 -27.32 -13.71 4.28
C TRP A 164 -27.33 -12.17 4.30
N ARG A 165 -26.67 -11.50 3.34
CA ARG A 165 -26.72 -10.03 3.23
C ARG A 165 -28.12 -9.51 2.92
N SER A 166 -28.86 -10.18 2.04
CA SER A 166 -30.23 -9.78 1.72
C SER A 166 -31.19 -9.93 2.91
N GLU A 167 -31.01 -10.95 3.75
CA GLU A 167 -31.77 -11.13 4.99
C GLU A 167 -31.45 -10.06 6.05
N LYS A 168 -30.18 -9.61 6.13
CA LYS A 168 -29.75 -8.62 7.12
C LYS A 168 -29.95 -7.16 6.70
N GLN A 169 -29.98 -6.86 5.39
CA GLN A 169 -30.31 -5.52 4.90
C GLN A 169 -31.75 -5.09 5.24
N GLY A 170 -32.69 -6.03 5.41
CA GLY A 170 -34.04 -5.74 5.89
C GLY A 170 -34.15 -5.39 7.38
N GLN A 171 -33.07 -5.56 8.18
CA GLN A 171 -33.10 -5.42 9.64
C GLN A 171 -32.23 -4.28 10.19
N GLY A 172 -31.67 -3.41 9.35
CA GLY A 172 -31.00 -2.16 9.78
C GLY A 172 -29.85 -2.32 10.79
N SER A 173 -29.26 -3.51 10.94
CA SER A 173 -28.35 -3.84 12.05
C SER A 173 -27.18 -4.74 11.59
N GLY A 174 -26.64 -4.47 10.40
CA GLY A 174 -25.47 -5.19 9.89
C GLY A 174 -24.18 -4.40 10.07
N LEU A 175 -23.43 -4.64 11.15
CA LEU A 175 -21.99 -4.34 11.17
C LEU A 175 -21.30 -5.36 10.26
N GLY A 176 -20.89 -4.94 9.06
CA GLY A 176 -20.16 -5.78 8.14
C GLY A 176 -18.71 -5.95 8.59
N LEU A 177 -18.40 -7.04 9.29
CA LEU A 177 -17.01 -7.45 9.51
C LEU A 177 -16.53 -8.19 8.26
N GLY A 178 -15.84 -7.48 7.37
CA GLY A 178 -15.23 -8.04 6.18
C GLY A 178 -13.71 -8.01 6.32
N TYR A 179 -13.09 -9.14 6.60
CA TYR A 179 -11.66 -9.30 6.35
C TYR A 179 -11.48 -9.67 4.88
N ARG A 180 -11.10 -8.69 4.05
CA ARG A 180 -10.50 -9.01 2.76
C ARG A 180 -9.02 -9.23 2.99
N VAL A 181 -8.60 -10.49 2.91
CA VAL A 181 -7.20 -10.79 2.59
C VAL A 181 -6.95 -10.09 1.26
N ALA A 182 -6.01 -9.15 1.22
CA ALA A 182 -5.56 -8.61 -0.04
C ALA A 182 -4.90 -9.77 -0.80
N ASP A 183 -5.61 -10.36 -1.76
CA ASP A 183 -5.01 -11.29 -2.71
C ASP A 183 -3.98 -10.48 -3.52
N PHE A 184 -2.68 -10.73 -3.25
CA PHE A 184 -1.52 -10.12 -3.92
C PHE A 184 -1.32 -10.65 -5.36
N GLY A 185 -2.41 -10.86 -6.09
CA GLY A 185 -2.41 -11.43 -7.43
C GLY A 185 -2.55 -10.38 -8.52
N CYS A 186 -1.44 -10.07 -9.18
CA CYS A 186 -1.36 -9.61 -10.58
C CYS A 186 -2.29 -8.45 -11.01
N LEU A 187 -1.81 -7.21 -10.89
CA LEU A 187 -2.30 -6.09 -11.68
C LEU A 187 -1.26 -5.69 -12.74
N THR A 188 -0.99 -6.59 -13.70
CA THR A 188 -0.46 -6.14 -15.00
C THR A 188 -1.65 -5.67 -15.85
N GLY A 189 -1.85 -4.37 -15.93
CA GLY A 189 -3.00 -3.78 -16.62
C GLY A 189 -2.74 -2.36 -17.12
N GLN A 190 -1.90 -2.26 -18.15
CA GLN A 190 -2.05 -1.38 -19.31
C GLN A 190 -2.63 0.04 -19.07
N TRP A 191 -1.76 1.00 -18.74
CA TRP A 191 -2.03 2.42 -19.00
C TRP A 191 -1.90 2.69 -20.50
N LEU A 192 -3.01 2.53 -21.23
CA LEU A 192 -3.15 3.12 -22.56
C LEU A 192 -3.29 4.62 -22.38
N GLY A 193 -2.20 5.33 -22.65
CA GLY A 193 -2.27 6.75 -22.91
C GLY A 193 -3.21 7.01 -24.09
N ASN A 194 -3.95 8.11 -24.00
CA ASN A 194 -4.24 8.88 -25.19
C ASN A 194 -4.19 10.37 -24.91
N LYS A 195 -3.42 11.04 -25.78
CA LYS A 195 -3.35 12.49 -26.03
C LYS A 195 -4.76 13.02 -26.37
N VAL A 196 -5.11 14.28 -26.13
CA VAL A 196 -4.53 15.53 -26.65
C VAL A 196 -4.57 16.62 -25.59
#